data_AF-I4IY49-F1
#
_entry.id   AF-I4IY49-F1
#
_cell.length_a   1.000
_cell.length_b   1.000
_cell.length_c   1.000
_cell.angle_alpha   90.00
_cell.angle_beta   90.00
_cell.angle_gamma   90.00
#
_symmetry.space_group_name_H-M   'P 1'
#
loop_
_entity.id
_entity.type
_entity.pdbx_description
1 polymer ?
#
loop_
_entity_poly.entity_id
_entity_poly.type
_entity_poly.pdbx_seq_one_letter_code
_entity_poly.pdbx_strand_id
1 'polypeptide(L)'
;PLGYTSSKEYAELEWPIDILITVVWVAYAVVFFGTLVKRKVKHIYVGNWFFGGFILTVAMLHVVNNLELPVTFTKSYSLYAGATDAMVQWWYGHNAVGFFLTAGFLGMMYYFVPKQAERPVYSYRLSIVHFWALIA
;
A
#
# COMPACT_ATOMS: atom_id res chain seq x y z
N PRO A 1 -5.34 -21.12 -11.07
CA PRO A 1 -5.60 -22.57 -11.30
C PRO A 1 -7.09 -22.96 -11.33
N LEU A 2 -7.94 -22.41 -10.45
CA LEU A 2 -9.39 -22.69 -10.41
C LEU A 2 -10.26 -21.76 -11.29
N GLY A 3 -9.65 -20.76 -11.94
CA GLY A 3 -10.35 -19.85 -12.86
C GLY A 3 -11.11 -18.69 -12.20
N TYR A 4 -11.13 -18.61 -10.86
CA TYR A 4 -11.75 -17.50 -10.15
C TYR A 4 -10.88 -16.26 -10.28
N THR A 5 -11.39 -15.25 -10.99
CA THR A 5 -10.71 -13.98 -11.16
C THR A 5 -11.69 -12.84 -11.45
N SER A 6 -11.41 -11.68 -10.84
CA SER A 6 -12.04 -10.39 -11.16
C SER A 6 -11.62 -9.84 -12.54
N SER A 7 -10.59 -10.43 -13.17
CA SER A 7 -9.92 -9.97 -14.41
C SER A 7 -9.22 -8.61 -14.33
N LYS A 8 -9.07 -8.05 -13.12
CA LYS A 8 -8.32 -6.83 -12.84
C LYS A 8 -6.87 -7.14 -12.47
N GLU A 9 -5.91 -6.52 -13.15
CA GLU A 9 -4.47 -6.72 -12.92
C GLU A 9 -4.06 -6.31 -11.49
N TYR A 10 -3.29 -7.16 -10.81
CA TYR A 10 -2.90 -7.02 -9.39
C TYR A 10 -4.07 -6.97 -8.39
N ALA A 11 -5.30 -7.22 -8.84
CA ALA A 11 -6.53 -7.25 -8.03
C ALA A 11 -7.40 -8.45 -8.44
N GLU A 12 -6.78 -9.55 -8.86
CA GLU A 12 -7.44 -10.67 -9.52
C GLU A 12 -8.32 -11.50 -8.59
N LEU A 13 -8.12 -11.40 -7.27
CA LEU A 13 -8.82 -12.23 -6.29
C LEU A 13 -10.28 -11.75 -6.15
N GLU A 14 -11.18 -12.69 -5.83
CA GLU A 14 -12.60 -12.39 -5.70
C GLU A 14 -12.95 -11.88 -4.28
N TRP A 15 -14.09 -11.20 -4.16
CA TRP A 15 -14.54 -10.48 -2.97
C TRP A 15 -14.33 -11.15 -1.60
N PRO A 16 -14.46 -12.49 -1.38
CA PRO A 16 -14.23 -13.03 -0.04
C PRO A 16 -12.76 -12.89 0.39
N ILE A 17 -11.84 -12.99 -0.57
CA ILE A 17 -10.41 -12.84 -0.32
C ILE A 17 -10.07 -11.36 -0.17
N ASP A 18 -10.74 -10.46 -0.89
CA ASP A 18 -10.54 -9.02 -0.74
C ASP A 18 -10.94 -8.52 0.65
N ILE A 19 -12.03 -9.05 1.21
CA ILE A 19 -12.43 -8.79 2.60
C ILE A 19 -11.37 -9.33 3.55
N LEU A 20 -10.89 -10.56 3.35
CA LEU A 20 -9.84 -11.14 4.19
C LEU A 20 -8.56 -10.30 4.17
N ILE A 21 -8.12 -9.88 2.98
CA ILE A 21 -6.96 -9.00 2.81
C ILE A 21 -7.21 -7.69 3.57
N THR A 22 -8.38 -7.08 3.41
CA THR A 22 -8.73 -5.83 4.11
C THR A 22 -8.62 -5.98 5.63
N VAL A 23 -9.19 -7.06 6.19
CA VAL A 23 -9.13 -7.33 7.64
C VAL A 23 -7.70 -7.52 8.12
N VAL A 24 -6.90 -8.32 7.42
CA VAL A 24 -5.49 -8.54 7.75
C VAL A 24 -4.68 -7.25 7.63
N TRP A 25 -4.98 -6.43 6.61
CA TRP A 25 -4.29 -5.16 6.38
C TRP A 25 -4.61 -4.13 7.46
N VAL A 26 -5.87 -4.07 7.91
CA VAL A 26 -6.27 -3.25 9.07
C VAL A 26 -5.53 -3.70 10.33
N ALA A 27 -5.44 -5.00 10.59
CA ALA A 27 -4.67 -5.52 11.72
C ALA A 27 -3.19 -5.13 11.62
N TYR A 28 -2.59 -5.24 10.43
CA TYR A 28 -1.22 -4.80 10.15
C TYR A 28 -1.03 -3.31 10.41
N ALA A 29 -1.95 -2.47 9.93
CA ALA A 29 -1.91 -1.03 10.18
C ALA A 29 -1.96 -0.70 11.66
N VAL A 30 -2.87 -1.34 12.42
CA VAL A 30 -2.98 -1.15 13.88
C VAL A 30 -1.67 -1.53 14.58
N VAL A 31 -1.05 -2.65 14.20
CA VAL A 31 0.23 -3.09 14.78
C VAL A 31 1.35 -2.09 14.47
N PHE A 32 1.48 -1.67 13.21
CA PHE A 32 2.53 -0.74 12.78
C PHE A 32 2.38 0.63 13.45
N PHE A 33 1.21 1.27 13.32
CA PHE A 33 0.97 2.58 13.91
C PHE A 33 0.92 2.53 15.44
N GLY A 34 0.41 1.46 16.03
CA GLY A 34 0.47 1.22 17.48
C GLY A 34 1.90 1.17 18.01
N THR A 35 2.83 0.61 17.22
CA THR A 35 4.26 0.61 17.54
C THR A 35 4.86 2.02 17.46
N LEU A 36 4.47 2.84 16.47
CA LEU A 36 4.92 4.24 16.35
C LEU A 36 4.41 5.12 17.49
N VAL A 37 3.22 4.86 18.01
CA VAL A 37 2.65 5.60 19.15
C VAL A 37 3.43 5.33 20.43
N LYS A 38 3.84 4.07 20.67
CA LYS A 38 4.59 3.65 21.88
C LYS A 38 6.10 3.91 21.79
N ARG A 39 6.57 4.71 20.83
CA ARG A 39 7.99 4.97 20.62
C ARG A 39 8.62 5.74 21.80
N LYS A 40 9.91 5.51 22.04
CA LYS A 40 10.69 6.23 23.08
C LYS A 40 11.27 7.56 22.58
N VAL A 41 11.67 7.61 21.30
CA VAL A 41 12.27 8.80 20.69
C VAL A 41 11.21 9.78 20.22
N LYS A 42 11.45 11.08 20.40
CA LYS A 42 10.46 12.12 20.02
C LYS A 42 10.16 12.11 18.51
N HIS A 43 11.21 12.00 17.69
CA HIS A 43 11.10 12.01 16.24
C HIS A 43 10.76 10.63 15.67
N ILE A 44 9.97 10.61 14.60
CA ILE A 44 9.72 9.41 13.80
C ILE A 44 10.73 9.41 12.64
N TYR A 45 11.41 8.29 12.46
CA TYR A 45 12.40 8.12 11.39
C TYR A 45 11.75 8.12 10.00
N VAL A 46 12.42 8.67 8.99
CA VAL A 46 11.85 8.83 7.63
C VAL A 46 11.47 7.49 6.99
N GLY A 47 12.21 6.41 7.27
CA GLY A 47 11.81 5.07 6.81
C GLY A 47 10.39 4.69 7.26
N ASN A 48 9.98 5.12 8.45
CA ASN A 48 8.62 4.87 8.96
C ASN A 48 7.58 5.80 8.32
N TRP A 49 7.99 6.94 7.75
CA TRP A 49 7.07 7.78 6.98
C TRP A 49 6.68 7.05 5.69
N PHE A 50 7.67 6.49 4.99
CA PHE A 50 7.43 5.68 3.79
C PHE A 50 6.57 4.45 4.08
N PHE A 51 6.85 3.70 5.15
CA PHE A 51 5.99 2.59 5.56
C PHE A 51 4.57 3.04 5.92
N GLY A 52 4.44 4.17 6.65
CA GLY A 52 3.13 4.71 6.99
C GLY A 52 2.31 5.11 5.76
N GLY A 53 2.93 5.81 4.80
CA GLY A 53 2.30 6.16 3.52
C GLY A 53 1.92 4.93 2.70
N PHE A 54 2.83 3.96 2.60
CA PHE A 54 2.57 2.65 1.99
C PHE A 54 1.32 1.98 2.56
N ILE A 55 1.25 1.82 3.89
CA ILE A 55 0.17 1.09 4.56
C ILE A 55 -1.18 1.76 4.29
N LEU A 56 -1.25 3.09 4.47
CA LEU A 56 -2.49 3.84 4.34
C LEU A 56 -2.97 3.90 2.90
N THR A 57 -2.09 4.22 1.95
CA THR A 57 -2.47 4.32 0.55
C THR A 57 -2.86 2.94 0.00
N VAL A 58 -2.12 1.88 0.27
CA VAL A 58 -2.49 0.53 -0.19
C VAL A 58 -3.84 0.08 0.37
N ALA A 59 -4.14 0.39 1.63
CA ALA A 59 -5.46 0.10 2.20
C ALA A 59 -6.59 0.79 1.42
N MET A 60 -6.42 2.09 1.11
CA MET A 60 -7.40 2.86 0.35
C MET A 60 -7.54 2.36 -1.09
N LEU A 61 -6.41 2.09 -1.76
CA LEU A 61 -6.39 1.56 -3.13
C LEU A 61 -7.14 0.23 -3.22
N HIS A 62 -6.84 -0.71 -2.32
CA HIS A 62 -7.46 -2.04 -2.27
C HIS A 62 -8.97 -1.93 -2.08
N VAL A 63 -9.43 -1.13 -1.11
CA VAL A 63 -10.86 -0.98 -0.83
C VAL A 63 -11.60 -0.35 -2.01
N VAL A 64 -11.04 0.68 -2.65
CA VAL A 64 -11.73 1.40 -3.74
C VAL A 64 -11.77 0.58 -5.03
N ASN A 65 -10.66 -0.01 -5.45
CA ASN A 65 -10.63 -0.75 -6.73
C ASN A 65 -11.47 -2.03 -6.69
N ASN A 66 -11.60 -2.62 -5.51
CA ASN A 66 -12.33 -3.88 -5.26
C ASN A 66 -13.73 -3.61 -4.69
N LEU A 67 -14.31 -2.43 -4.96
CA LEU A 67 -15.75 -2.26 -4.83
C LEU A 67 -16.44 -3.03 -5.95
N GLU A 68 -17.12 -4.10 -5.59
CA GLU A 68 -17.74 -5.02 -6.54
C GLU A 68 -19.03 -5.60 -5.96
N LEU A 69 -19.96 -5.94 -6.85
CA LEU A 69 -21.24 -6.57 -6.52
C LEU A 69 -21.06 -8.10 -6.56
N PRO A 70 -21.17 -8.79 -5.41
CA PRO A 70 -21.11 -10.26 -5.37
C PRO A 70 -22.32 -10.87 -6.08
N VAL A 71 -22.07 -11.80 -7.01
CA VAL A 71 -23.11 -12.60 -7.67
C VAL A 71 -23.16 -14.00 -7.08
N THR A 72 -21.99 -14.60 -6.86
CA THR A 72 -21.83 -15.88 -6.17
C THR A 72 -20.62 -15.79 -5.23
N PHE A 73 -20.36 -16.85 -4.48
CA PHE A 73 -19.20 -16.89 -3.57
C PHE A 73 -17.86 -16.68 -4.30
N THR A 74 -17.76 -17.09 -5.57
CA THR A 74 -16.51 -17.01 -6.35
C THR A 74 -16.67 -16.15 -7.60
N LYS A 75 -17.67 -15.25 -7.61
CA LYS A 75 -17.90 -14.33 -8.73
C LYS A 75 -18.55 -13.03 -8.29
N SER A 76 -17.96 -11.94 -8.71
CA SER A 76 -18.46 -10.57 -8.59
C SER A 76 -18.34 -9.81 -9.92
N TYR A 77 -18.97 -8.63 -9.97
CA TYR A 77 -18.77 -7.64 -11.04
C TYR A 77 -18.35 -6.31 -10.44
N SER A 78 -17.36 -5.64 -11.05
CA SER A 78 -16.89 -4.31 -10.66
C SER A 78 -18.06 -3.33 -10.51
N LEU A 79 -17.99 -2.47 -9.51
CA LEU A 79 -18.93 -1.35 -9.34
C LEU A 79 -18.83 -0.35 -10.52
N TYR A 80 -17.68 -0.34 -11.21
CA TYR A 80 -17.39 0.57 -12.31
C TYR A 80 -17.47 -0.15 -13.67
N ALA A 81 -17.55 0.62 -14.75
CA ALA A 81 -17.51 0.09 -16.12
C ALA A 81 -16.74 1.02 -17.08
N GLY A 82 -16.30 0.45 -18.21
CA GLY A 82 -15.71 1.21 -19.33
C GLY A 82 -14.48 2.03 -18.94
N ALA A 83 -14.40 3.27 -19.43
CA ALA A 83 -13.28 4.16 -19.17
C ALA A 83 -13.11 4.48 -17.67
N THR A 84 -14.20 4.52 -16.90
CA THR A 84 -14.14 4.75 -15.46
C THR A 84 -13.48 3.58 -14.73
N ASP A 85 -13.84 2.34 -15.08
CA ASP A 85 -13.20 1.16 -14.49
C ASP A 85 -11.72 1.08 -14.87
N ALA A 86 -11.38 1.41 -16.13
CA ALA A 86 -9.99 1.48 -16.57
C ALA A 86 -9.17 2.53 -15.78
N MET A 87 -9.74 3.70 -15.51
CA MET A 87 -9.10 4.74 -14.72
C MET A 87 -8.90 4.33 -13.26
N VAL A 88 -9.92 3.76 -12.62
CA VAL A 88 -9.81 3.26 -11.23
C VAL A 88 -8.78 2.13 -11.17
N GLN A 89 -8.82 1.20 -12.12
CA GLN A 89 -7.91 0.07 -12.22
C GLN A 89 -6.46 0.49 -12.38
N TRP A 90 -6.16 1.50 -13.21
CA TRP A 90 -4.78 1.94 -13.42
C TRP A 90 -4.30 2.96 -12.38
N TRP A 91 -5.22 3.71 -11.77
CA TRP A 91 -4.92 4.43 -10.52
C TRP A 91 -4.51 3.43 -9.44
N TYR A 92 -5.23 2.31 -9.28
CA TYR A 92 -4.84 1.22 -8.41
C TYR A 92 -3.51 0.60 -8.82
N GLY A 93 -3.38 0.12 -10.07
CA GLY A 93 -2.21 -0.63 -10.53
C GLY A 93 -0.90 0.16 -10.46
N HIS A 94 -0.91 1.42 -10.90
CA HIS A 94 0.28 2.27 -10.79
C HIS A 94 0.65 2.52 -9.33
N ASN A 95 -0.32 2.89 -8.49
CA ASN A 95 -0.05 3.17 -7.08
C ASN A 95 0.22 1.91 -6.25
N ALA A 96 -0.21 0.73 -6.69
CA ALA A 96 0.21 -0.53 -6.11
C ALA A 96 1.74 -0.67 -6.28
N VAL A 97 2.28 -0.47 -7.48
CA VAL A 97 3.73 -0.45 -7.69
C VAL A 97 4.40 0.74 -6.96
N GLY A 98 3.78 1.91 -6.99
CA GLY A 98 4.30 3.13 -6.37
C GLY A 98 4.39 3.07 -4.83
N PHE A 99 3.40 2.50 -4.16
CA PHE A 99 3.38 2.45 -2.70
C PHE A 99 3.85 1.10 -2.17
N PHE A 100 3.38 -0.01 -2.74
CA PHE A 100 3.77 -1.35 -2.28
C PHE A 100 5.21 -1.67 -2.66
N LEU A 101 5.58 -1.50 -3.93
CA LEU A 101 6.90 -1.89 -4.44
C LEU A 101 7.95 -0.77 -4.41
N THR A 102 7.54 0.50 -4.33
CA THR A 102 8.50 1.63 -4.22
C THR A 102 8.53 2.19 -2.81
N ALA A 103 7.45 2.77 -2.28
CA ALA A 103 7.47 3.39 -0.95
C ALA A 103 7.83 2.38 0.17
N GLY A 104 7.20 1.20 0.19
CA GLY A 104 7.55 0.15 1.15
C GLY A 104 9.02 -0.28 1.09
N PHE A 105 9.57 -0.40 -0.12
CA PHE A 105 10.98 -0.75 -0.33
C PHE A 105 11.94 0.41 -0.02
N LEU A 106 11.54 1.67 -0.25
CA LEU A 106 12.27 2.83 0.22
C LEU A 106 12.33 2.85 1.74
N GLY A 107 11.24 2.50 2.43
CA GLY A 107 11.23 2.31 3.89
C GLY A 107 12.30 1.32 4.36
N MET A 108 12.42 0.17 3.66
CA MET A 108 13.48 -0.81 3.90
C MET A 108 14.88 -0.23 3.60
N MET A 109 15.06 0.41 2.45
CA MET A 109 16.34 1.02 2.05
C MET A 109 16.81 2.06 3.09
N TYR A 110 15.91 2.93 3.56
CA TYR A 110 16.22 3.95 4.56
C TYR A 110 16.70 3.34 5.88
N TYR A 111 16.32 2.11 6.22
CA TYR A 111 16.85 1.42 7.39
C TYR A 111 18.13 0.64 7.08
N PHE A 112 18.09 -0.24 6.07
CA PHE A 112 19.16 -1.20 5.82
C PHE A 112 20.41 -0.59 5.21
N VAL A 113 20.30 0.39 4.31
CA VAL A 113 21.49 0.98 3.65
C VAL A 113 22.39 1.70 4.66
N PRO A 114 21.89 2.66 5.49
CA PRO A 114 22.73 3.31 6.50
C PRO A 114 23.25 2.31 7.55
N LYS A 115 22.42 1.32 7.91
CA LYS A 115 22.78 0.32 8.91
C LYS A 115 23.90 -0.59 8.43
N GLN A 116 23.84 -1.05 7.18
CA GLN A 116 24.84 -1.93 6.59
C GLN A 116 26.13 -1.19 6.23
N ALA A 117 26.01 0.06 5.77
CA ALA A 117 27.16 0.89 5.42
C ALA A 117 27.83 1.54 6.63
N GLU A 118 27.23 1.45 7.82
CA GLU A 118 27.62 2.15 9.05
C GLU A 118 27.86 3.65 8.83
N ARG A 119 27.05 4.26 7.97
CA ARG A 119 27.14 5.67 7.58
C ARG A 119 25.83 6.39 7.89
N PRO A 120 25.88 7.68 8.27
CA PRO A 120 24.67 8.46 8.43
C PRO A 120 23.95 8.63 7.09
N VAL A 121 22.62 8.80 7.15
CA VAL A 121 21.82 9.14 5.96
C VAL A 121 22.31 10.47 5.40
N TYR A 122 22.60 10.47 4.09
CA TYR A 122 22.94 11.70 3.39
C TYR A 122 21.70 12.59 3.22
N SER A 123 21.80 13.85 3.66
CA SER A 123 20.78 14.90 3.54
C SER A 123 19.38 14.55 4.07
N TYR A 124 19.13 14.91 5.33
CA TYR A 124 17.78 14.83 5.91
C TYR A 124 16.76 15.71 5.17
N ARG A 125 17.16 16.88 4.67
CA ARG A 125 16.28 17.78 3.90
C ARG A 125 15.81 17.15 2.60
N LEU A 126 16.71 16.46 1.89
CA LEU A 126 16.34 15.72 0.70
C LEU A 126 15.33 14.62 1.02
N SER A 127 15.47 13.97 2.17
CA SER A 127 14.53 12.94 2.62
C SER A 127 13.12 13.50 2.83
N ILE A 128 12.98 14.73 3.33
CA ILE A 128 11.67 15.42 3.47
C ILE A 128 11.09 15.73 2.08
N VAL A 129 11.85 16.40 1.22
CA VAL A 129 11.37 16.81 -0.11
C VAL A 129 10.99 15.60 -0.95
N HIS A 130 11.86 14.59 -0.98
CA HIS A 130 11.62 13.34 -1.71
C HIS A 130 10.38 12.63 -1.22
N PHE A 131 10.19 12.51 0.10
CA PHE A 131 9.01 11.87 0.67
C PHE A 131 7.72 12.58 0.22
N TRP A 132 7.62 13.89 0.42
CA TRP A 132 6.38 14.62 0.10
C TRP A 132 6.15 14.77 -1.39
N ALA A 133 7.20 14.96 -2.20
CA ALA A 133 7.05 15.06 -3.65
C ALA A 133 6.66 13.73 -4.30
N LEU A 134 6.97 12.59 -3.68
CA LEU A 134 6.57 11.27 -4.17
C LEU A 134 5.15 10.90 -3.75
N ILE A 135 4.71 11.33 -2.55
CA ILE A 135 3.44 10.93 -1.96
C ILE A 135 2.29 11.91 -2.22
N ALA A 136 2.59 13.17 -2.51
CA ALA A 136 1.61 14.16 -2.96
C ALA A 136 1.09 13.82 -4.37
#